data_AF-A0A971NPN7-F1
#
_entry.id   AF-A0A971NPN7-F1
#
_cell.length_a   1.000
_cell.length_b   1.000
_cell.length_c   1.000
_cell.angle_alpha   90.00
_cell.angle_beta   90.00
_cell.angle_gamma   90.00
#
_symmetry.space_group_name_H-M   'P 1'
#
loop_
_entity.id
_entity.type
_entity.pdbx_description
1 polymer ?
#
loop_
_entity_poly.entity_id
_entity_poly.type
_entity_poly.pdbx_seq_one_letter_code
_entity_poly.pdbx_strand_id
1 'polypeptide(L)'
;FGEMNRKVLKAVRQGLREHGGSFDFIRFKDAGKDIRRLEISLPDVLNAMALSRKSIWMHVIRKKILSSPMEIYITLELNNRIIFLYDRIIYHISSGYIE
;
A
#
# COMPACT_ATOMS: atom_id res chain seq x y z
N PHE A 1 -8.97 8.76 10.94
CA PHE A 1 -7.66 8.80 10.21
C PHE A 1 -6.54 7.98 10.84
N GLY A 2 -6.23 8.11 12.14
CA GLY A 2 -5.11 7.39 12.77
C GLY A 2 -5.24 5.85 12.83
N GLU A 3 -6.46 5.33 12.79
CA GLU A 3 -6.74 3.88 12.77
C GLU A 3 -6.52 3.26 11.38
N MET A 4 -6.93 3.96 10.33
CA MET A 4 -6.71 3.59 8.93
C MET A 4 -5.21 3.47 8.64
N ASN A 5 -4.42 4.45 9.08
CA ASN A 5 -2.97 4.43 8.94
C ASN A 5 -2.33 3.25 9.68
N ARG A 6 -2.83 2.90 10.87
CA ARG A 6 -2.36 1.71 11.61
C ARG A 6 -2.71 0.40 10.91
N LYS A 7 -3.89 0.31 10.28
CA LYS A 7 -4.28 -0.87 9.49
C LYS A 7 -3.40 -1.03 8.25
N VAL A 8 -3.12 0.07 7.52
CA VAL A 8 -2.23 0.06 6.35
C VAL A 8 -0.79 -0.32 6.74
N LEU A 9 -0.26 0.23 7.83
CA LEU A 9 1.07 -0.11 8.33
C LEU A 9 1.19 -1.58 8.76
N LYS A 10 0.17 -2.14 9.41
CA LYS A 10 0.12 -3.58 9.72
C LYS A 10 0.09 -4.43 8.46
N ALA A 11 -0.70 -4.03 7.46
CA ALA A 11 -0.84 -4.72 6.19
C ALA A 11 0.50 -4.75 5.42
N VAL A 12 1.20 -3.61 5.32
CA VAL A 12 2.53 -3.52 4.70
C VAL A 12 3.55 -4.39 5.44
N ARG A 13 3.53 -4.39 6.77
CA ARG A 13 4.46 -5.21 7.58
C ARG A 13 4.22 -6.71 7.39
N GLN A 14 2.98 -7.13 7.22
CA GLN A 14 2.63 -8.54 7.02
C GLN A 14 2.98 -9.00 5.60
N GLY A 15 2.71 -8.17 4.59
CA GLY A 15 3.06 -8.45 3.20
C GLY A 15 4.55 -8.52 2.87
N LEU A 16 5.37 -7.84 3.65
CA LEU A 16 6.82 -7.92 3.53
C LEU A 16 7.41 -9.15 4.25
N ARG A 17 6.67 -9.77 5.20
CA ARG A 17 7.12 -10.98 5.91
C ARG A 17 6.61 -12.28 5.27
N GLU A 18 5.39 -12.29 4.72
CA GLU A 18 4.80 -13.47 4.11
C GLU A 18 5.08 -13.50 2.59
N HIS A 19 5.98 -14.39 2.16
CA HIS A 19 6.05 -14.81 0.76
C HIS A 19 4.79 -15.62 0.44
N GLY A 20 3.75 -14.97 -0.08
CA GLY A 20 2.60 -15.66 -0.67
C GLY A 20 1.38 -15.90 0.23
N GLY A 21 1.28 -15.25 1.39
CA GLY A 21 0.02 -15.22 2.14
C GLY A 21 -1.03 -14.45 1.34
N SER A 22 -2.17 -15.07 1.05
CA SER A 22 -3.34 -14.43 0.45
C SER A 22 -3.71 -13.23 1.32
N PHE A 23 -3.27 -12.04 0.92
CA PHE A 23 -3.65 -10.79 1.56
C PHE A 23 -5.17 -10.77 1.63
N ASP A 24 -5.70 -10.47 2.80
CA ASP A 24 -7.14 -10.43 3.05
C ASP A 24 -7.73 -9.16 2.41
N PHE A 25 -7.67 -9.10 1.07
CA PHE A 25 -8.07 -7.98 0.22
C PHE A 25 -9.56 -7.66 0.37
N ILE A 26 -10.33 -8.62 0.89
CA ILE A 26 -11.73 -8.47 1.30
C ILE A 26 -11.89 -7.29 2.28
N ARG A 27 -10.94 -7.11 3.21
CA ARG A 27 -10.99 -6.00 4.18
C ARG A 27 -10.80 -4.62 3.54
N PHE A 28 -10.14 -4.54 2.39
CA PHE A 28 -9.99 -3.28 1.64
C PHE A 28 -11.24 -2.93 0.85
N LYS A 29 -12.02 -3.94 0.43
CA LYS A 29 -13.33 -3.73 -0.18
C LYS A 29 -14.31 -3.12 0.83
N ASP A 30 -14.35 -3.65 2.05
CA ASP A 30 -15.16 -3.08 3.14
C ASP A 30 -14.70 -1.67 3.50
N ALA A 31 -13.38 -1.41 3.50
CA ALA A 31 -12.87 -0.07 3.69
C ALA A 31 -13.34 0.92 2.60
N GLY A 32 -13.47 0.47 1.35
CA GLY A 32 -14.06 1.28 0.26
C GLY A 32 -15.50 1.68 0.53
N LYS A 33 -16.32 0.76 1.06
CA LYS A 33 -17.70 1.03 1.48
C LYS A 33 -17.77 1.99 2.65
N ASP A 34 -16.87 1.84 3.63
CA ASP A 34 -16.78 2.74 4.78
C ASP A 34 -16.36 4.16 4.35
N ILE A 35 -15.41 4.28 3.42
CA ILE A 35 -14.99 5.58 2.84
C ILE A 35 -16.17 6.28 2.17
N ARG A 36 -16.98 5.55 1.39
CA ARG A 36 -18.20 6.07 0.76
C ARG A 36 -19.21 6.54 1.81
N ARG A 37 -19.42 5.75 2.88
CA ARG A 37 -20.30 6.11 4.01
C ARG A 37 -19.83 7.33 4.80
N LEU A 38 -18.52 7.55 4.84
CA LEU A 38 -17.89 8.70 5.50
C LEU A 38 -17.82 9.94 4.59
N GLU A 39 -18.42 9.90 3.40
CA GLU A 39 -18.40 10.97 2.39
C GLU A 39 -16.99 11.42 1.99
N ILE A 40 -16.00 10.54 2.12
CA ILE A 40 -14.62 10.84 1.76
C ILE A 40 -14.47 10.64 0.25
N SER A 41 -13.94 11.66 -0.44
CA SER A 41 -13.69 11.62 -1.87
C SER A 41 -12.66 10.54 -2.23
N LEU A 42 -12.99 9.68 -3.19
CA LEU A 42 -12.06 8.68 -3.73
C LEU A 42 -10.71 9.29 -4.18
N PRO A 43 -10.68 10.44 -4.89
CA PRO A 43 -9.46 11.21 -5.16
C PRO A 43 -8.57 11.47 -3.94
N ASP A 44 -9.15 11.79 -2.78
CA ASP A 44 -8.38 12.07 -1.56
C ASP A 44 -7.75 10.80 -1.00
N VAL A 45 -8.46 9.67 -1.11
CA VAL A 45 -7.96 8.35 -0.72
C VAL A 45 -6.82 7.91 -1.65
N LEU A 46 -6.97 8.12 -2.95
CA LEU A 46 -5.92 7.87 -3.95
C LEU A 46 -4.68 8.75 -3.68
N ASN A 47 -4.87 10.03 -3.37
CA ASN A 47 -3.79 10.95 -3.01
C ASN A 47 -3.08 10.50 -1.71
N ALA A 48 -3.83 10.12 -0.68
CA ALA A 48 -3.26 9.60 0.56
C ALA A 48 -2.43 8.32 0.32
N MET A 49 -2.90 7.43 -0.56
CA MET A 49 -2.15 6.24 -0.95
C MET A 49 -0.89 6.57 -1.77
N ALA A 50 -0.96 7.54 -2.68
CA ALA A 50 0.20 8.00 -3.44
C ALA A 50 1.27 8.61 -2.53
N LEU A 51 0.87 9.41 -1.54
CA LEU A 51 1.77 9.97 -0.52
C LEU A 51 2.37 8.88 0.37
N SER A 52 1.56 7.89 0.76
CA SER A 52 2.01 6.73 1.53
C SER A 52 3.09 5.95 0.77
N ARG A 53 2.84 5.64 -0.51
CA ARG A 53 3.82 4.98 -1.40
C ARG A 53 5.12 5.78 -1.49
N LYS A 54 5.03 7.10 -1.69
CA LYS A 54 6.21 7.99 -1.75
C LYS A 54 7.01 7.95 -0.44
N SER A 55 6.35 7.98 0.71
CA SER A 55 7.00 7.91 2.01
C SER A 55 7.76 6.59 2.22
N ILE A 56 7.14 5.46 1.86
CA ILE A 56 7.79 4.14 1.92
C ILE A 56 9.00 4.11 0.99
N TRP A 57 8.87 4.58 -0.25
CA TRP A 57 9.97 4.62 -1.20
C TRP A 57 11.15 5.46 -0.68
N MET A 58 10.87 6.65 -0.15
CA MET A 58 11.87 7.52 0.47
C MET A 58 12.57 6.84 1.66
N HIS A 59 11.83 6.08 2.47
CA HIS A 59 12.39 5.33 3.60
C HIS A 59 13.28 4.16 3.14
N VAL A 60 12.87 3.45 2.09
CA VAL A 60 13.65 2.36 1.48
C VAL A 60 14.95 2.90 0.89
N ILE A 61 14.90 3.99 0.12
CA ILE A 61 16.11 4.65 -0.43
C ILE A 61 17.04 5.11 0.68
N ARG A 62 16.51 5.72 1.75
CA ARG A 62 17.36 6.18 2.88
C ARG A 62 18.06 5.05 3.61
N LYS A 63 17.49 3.84 3.62
CA LYS A 63 18.06 2.67 4.31
C LYS A 63 18.92 1.79 3.43
N LYS A 64 18.72 1.82 2.11
CA LYS A 64 19.53 1.06 1.15
C LYS A 64 20.44 2.04 0.42
N ILE A 65 21.70 2.07 0.81
CA ILE A 65 22.72 2.80 0.05
C ILE A 65 22.84 2.06 -1.30
N LEU A 66 22.71 2.78 -2.41
CA LEU A 66 22.75 2.22 -3.78
C LEU A 66 24.19 1.90 -4.20
N SER A 67 24.97 1.27 -3.31
CA SER A 67 26.42 1.16 -3.46
C SER A 67 26.85 -0.09 -4.22
N SER A 68 26.07 -1.17 -4.12
CA SER A 68 26.36 -2.44 -4.81
C SER A 68 25.31 -2.78 -5.88
N PRO A 69 25.71 -3.37 -7.03
CA PRO A 69 24.77 -3.92 -8.02
C PRO A 69 23.71 -4.86 -7.43
N MET A 70 24.07 -5.61 -6.39
CA MET A 70 23.13 -6.49 -5.69
C MET A 70 22.05 -5.72 -4.93
N GLU A 71 22.42 -4.61 -4.27
CA GLU A 71 21.49 -3.76 -3.53
C GLU A 71 20.52 -3.05 -4.48
N ILE A 72 20.99 -2.66 -5.67
CA ILE A 72 20.16 -2.09 -6.74
C ILE A 72 19.08 -3.11 -7.15
N TYR A 73 19.46 -4.36 -7.42
CA TYR A 73 18.52 -5.42 -7.79
C TYR A 73 17.47 -5.68 -6.71
N ILE A 74 17.87 -5.84 -5.45
CA ILE A 74 16.93 -6.08 -4.35
C ILE A 74 16.02 -4.86 -4.14
N THR A 75 16.53 -3.64 -4.36
CA THR A 75 15.72 -2.41 -4.27
C THR A 75 14.68 -2.34 -5.38
N LEU A 76 15.04 -2.73 -6.61
CA LEU A 76 14.12 -2.79 -7.73
C LEU A 76 13.03 -3.84 -7.51
N GLU A 77 13.39 -5.03 -7.03
CA GLU A 77 12.41 -6.08 -6.71
C GLU A 77 11.43 -5.63 -5.61
N LEU A 78 11.94 -4.99 -4.55
CA LEU A 78 11.11 -4.38 -3.51
C LEU A 78 10.18 -3.31 -4.08
N ASN A 79 10.66 -2.46 -4.99
CA ASN A 79 9.83 -1.44 -5.63
C ASN A 79 8.66 -2.08 -6.40
N ASN A 80 8.94 -3.10 -7.20
CA ASN A 80 7.91 -3.81 -7.97
C ASN A 80 6.86 -4.48 -7.07
N ARG A 81 7.29 -5.09 -5.97
CA ARG A 81 6.37 -5.67 -4.97
C ARG A 81 5.49 -4.62 -4.30
N ILE A 82 6.05 -3.45 -3.97
CA ILE A 82 5.30 -2.34 -3.39
C ILE A 82 4.27 -1.81 -4.39
N ILE A 83 4.66 -1.59 -5.64
CA ILE A 83 3.74 -1.13 -6.70
C ILE A 83 2.56 -2.09 -6.83
N PHE A 84 2.84 -3.38 -6.98
CA PHE A 84 1.80 -4.40 -7.15
C PHE A 84 0.84 -4.49 -5.95
N LEU A 85 1.37 -4.34 -4.73
CA LEU A 85 0.55 -4.32 -3.52
C LEU A 85 -0.39 -3.10 -3.49
N TYR A 86 0.15 -1.91 -3.78
CA TYR A 86 -0.64 -0.68 -3.78
C TYR A 86 -1.70 -0.69 -4.88
N ASP A 87 -1.39 -1.18 -6.07
CA ASP A 87 -2.35 -1.27 -7.17
C ASP A 87 -3.53 -2.19 -6.82
N ARG A 88 -3.25 -3.34 -6.18
CA ARG A 88 -4.33 -4.21 -5.67
C ARG A 88 -5.17 -3.53 -4.60
N ILE A 89 -4.55 -2.83 -3.64
CA ILE A 89 -5.29 -2.11 -2.59
C ILE A 89 -6.19 -1.04 -3.22
N ILE A 90 -5.66 -0.24 -4.15
CA ILE A 90 -6.41 0.79 -4.87
C ILE A 90 -7.59 0.18 -5.61
N TYR A 91 -7.37 -0.93 -6.31
CA TYR A 91 -8.41 -1.64 -7.05
C TYR A 91 -9.55 -2.08 -6.12
N HIS A 92 -9.23 -2.74 -5.00
CA HIS A 92 -10.26 -3.22 -4.08
C HIS A 92 -11.00 -2.10 -3.34
N ILE A 93 -10.31 -1.01 -2.96
CA ILE A 93 -10.95 0.17 -2.37
C ILE A 93 -11.89 0.84 -3.38
N SER A 94 -11.43 1.04 -4.61
CA SER A 94 -12.23 1.66 -5.68
C SER A 94 -13.44 0.80 -6.02
N SER A 95 -13.25 -0.52 -6.12
CA SER A 95 -14.33 -1.48 -6.33
C SER A 95 -15.35 -1.44 -5.19
N GLY A 96 -14.92 -1.40 -3.93
CA GLY A 96 -15.81 -1.28 -2.77
C GLY A 96 -16.49 0.07 -2.64
N TYR A 97 -15.89 1.15 -3.16
CA TYR A 97 -16.48 2.48 -3.18
C TYR A 97 -17.57 2.63 -4.25
N ILE A 98 -17.43 1.93 -5.38
CA ILE A 98 -18.42 1.95 -6.47
C ILE A 98 -19.64 1.06 -6.15
N GLU A 99 -19.43 -0.04 -5.41
CA GLU A 99 -20.49 -0.93 -4.91
C GLU A 99 -21.39 -0.22 -3.89
#